data_AF-A0A8S2XEA7-F1
#
_entry.id   AF-A0A8S2XEA7-F1
#
_cell.length_a   1.000
_cell.length_b   1.000
_cell.length_c   1.000
_cell.angle_alpha   90.00
_cell.angle_beta   90.00
_cell.angle_gamma   90.00
#
_symmetry.space_group_name_H-M   'P 1'
#
loop_
_entity.id
_entity.type
_entity.pdbx_description
1 polymer ?
#
loop_
_entity_poly.entity_id
_entity_poly.type
_entity_poly.pdbx_seq_one_letter_code
_entity_poly.pdbx_strand_id
1 'polypeptide(L)'
;MHPVSENLKQVLFDGFSKEEKGRYKYLNIRKQEQPEHKFQYPITSTMEYGWKLSDSGQKFKAPTHARGKIVEESFFRRNGVFEFKS
;
A
#
# COMPACT_ATOMS: atom_id res chain seq x y z
N MET A 1 -14.87 12.73 6.63
CA MET A 1 -13.90 12.50 5.54
C MET A 1 -13.76 13.80 4.79
N HIS A 2 -12.54 14.28 4.56
CA HIS A 2 -12.34 15.54 3.87
C HIS A 2 -12.76 15.44 2.39
N PRO A 3 -13.29 16.54 1.82
CA PRO A 3 -13.56 16.60 0.39
C PRO A 3 -12.25 16.44 -0.38
N VAL A 4 -12.32 15.70 -1.49
CA VAL A 4 -11.17 15.50 -2.39
C VAL A 4 -11.01 16.68 -3.33
N SER A 5 -9.78 16.93 -3.77
CA SER A 5 -9.51 17.95 -4.78
C SER A 5 -10.23 17.64 -6.09
N GLU A 6 -10.59 18.69 -6.84
CA GLU A 6 -11.38 18.52 -8.06
C GLU A 6 -10.62 17.70 -9.12
N ASN A 7 -9.30 17.84 -9.20
CA ASN A 7 -8.44 17.03 -10.07
C ASN A 7 -8.54 15.53 -9.75
N LEU A 8 -8.55 15.18 -8.46
CA LEU A 8 -8.65 13.78 -8.04
C LEU A 8 -10.07 13.23 -8.26
N LYS A 9 -11.08 14.09 -8.17
CA LYS A 9 -12.47 13.76 -8.50
C LYS A 9 -12.68 13.52 -10.00
N GLN A 10 -11.96 14.20 -10.89
CA GLN A 10 -12.01 13.91 -12.33
C GLN A 10 -11.55 12.48 -12.64
N VAL A 11 -10.52 11.98 -11.94
CA VAL A 11 -10.04 10.60 -12.09
C VAL A 11 -11.13 9.58 -11.78
N LEU A 12 -12.09 9.89 -10.92
CA LEU A 12 -13.19 8.97 -10.58
C LEU A 12 -14.03 8.57 -11.80
N PHE A 13 -14.19 9.49 -12.75
CA PHE A 13 -15.04 9.37 -13.92
C PHE A 13 -14.27 9.11 -15.22
N ASP A 14 -12.96 8.86 -15.12
CA ASP A 14 -12.10 8.60 -16.28
C ASP A 14 -12.23 7.15 -16.77
N GLY A 15 -13.01 6.93 -17.82
CA GLY A 15 -13.17 5.62 -18.48
C GLY A 15 -13.96 4.58 -17.67
N PHE A 16 -13.79 3.29 -18.02
CA PHE A 16 -14.54 2.18 -17.43
C PHE A 16 -13.76 1.46 -16.33
N SER A 17 -14.44 1.09 -15.24
CA SER A 17 -13.81 0.39 -14.11
C SER A 17 -13.29 -1.01 -14.46
N LYS A 18 -13.86 -1.66 -15.48
CA LYS A 18 -13.42 -3.00 -15.94
C LYS A 18 -12.01 -2.98 -16.56
N GLU A 19 -11.57 -1.81 -17.03
CA GLU A 19 -10.22 -1.61 -17.60
C GLU A 19 -9.21 -1.12 -16.55
N GLU A 20 -9.54 -1.23 -15.25
CA GLU A 20 -8.70 -0.74 -14.14
C GLU A 20 -8.39 0.78 -14.21
N LYS A 21 -9.23 1.54 -14.93
CA LYS A 21 -9.16 3.01 -15.00
C LYS A 21 -10.07 3.64 -13.93
N GLY A 22 -10.40 4.90 -14.07
CA GLY A 22 -11.49 5.55 -13.35
C GLY A 22 -11.47 5.34 -11.84
N ARG A 23 -12.54 4.70 -11.35
CA ARG A 23 -12.74 4.30 -9.95
C ARG A 23 -11.59 3.47 -9.36
N TYR A 24 -11.03 2.53 -10.13
CA TYR A 24 -9.93 1.71 -9.63
C TYR A 24 -8.70 2.59 -9.35
N LYS A 25 -8.33 3.42 -10.33
CA LYS A 25 -7.23 4.38 -10.19
C LYS A 25 -7.48 5.38 -9.06
N TYR A 26 -8.70 5.89 -8.93
CA TYR A 26 -9.12 6.76 -7.84
C TYR A 26 -8.89 6.11 -6.46
N LEU A 27 -9.33 4.86 -6.28
CA LEU A 27 -9.17 4.15 -5.00
C LEU A 27 -7.70 3.89 -4.68
N ASN A 28 -6.89 3.54 -5.69
CA ASN A 28 -5.45 3.36 -5.50
C ASN A 28 -4.75 4.64 -5.06
N ILE A 29 -5.05 5.78 -5.70
CA ILE A 29 -4.50 7.08 -5.28
C ILE A 29 -4.99 7.41 -3.86
N ARG A 30 -6.29 7.24 -3.59
CA ARG A 30 -6.89 7.56 -2.29
C ARG A 30 -6.45 6.63 -1.15
N LYS A 31 -5.77 5.53 -1.45
CA LYS A 31 -5.16 4.62 -0.47
C LYS A 31 -3.78 5.08 -0.03
N GLN A 32 -3.09 5.89 -0.84
CA GLN A 32 -1.76 6.42 -0.52
C GLN A 32 -1.81 7.56 0.51
N GLU A 33 -2.92 8.30 0.53
CA GLU A 33 -3.15 9.34 1.52
C GLU A 33 -3.34 8.73 2.91
N GLN A 34 -2.57 9.23 3.87
CA GLN A 34 -2.64 8.75 5.24
C GLN A 34 -3.99 9.14 5.89
N PRO A 35 -4.55 8.29 6.77
CA PRO A 35 -5.89 8.48 7.30
C PRO A 35 -6.05 9.78 8.12
N GLU A 36 -4.99 10.30 8.74
CA GLU A 36 -4.97 11.55 9.51
C GLU A 36 -5.29 12.77 8.65
N HIS A 37 -4.89 12.74 7.37
CA HIS A 37 -5.16 13.80 6.40
C HIS A 37 -6.54 13.63 5.73
N LYS A 38 -7.06 12.41 5.72
CA LYS A 38 -8.30 12.03 5.02
C LYS A 38 -9.54 12.13 5.89
N PHE A 39 -9.39 11.97 7.21
CA PHE A 39 -10.50 11.94 8.15
C PHE A 39 -10.25 12.91 9.30
N GLN A 40 -11.28 13.67 9.66
CA GLN A 40 -11.21 14.62 10.76
C GLN A 40 -11.06 13.94 12.14
N TYR A 41 -11.61 12.74 12.31
CA TYR A 41 -11.59 11.99 13.57
C TYR A 41 -11.50 10.47 13.32
N PRO A 42 -10.87 9.70 14.23
CA PRO A 42 -10.86 8.23 14.19
C PRO A 42 -12.27 7.67 14.10
N ILE A 43 -12.51 6.81 13.11
CA ILE A 43 -13.84 6.21 12.92
C ILE A 43 -14.06 5.07 13.92
N THR A 44 -12.98 4.40 14.33
CA THR A 44 -13.00 3.28 15.27
C THR A 44 -11.96 3.44 16.37
N SER A 45 -12.16 2.76 17.50
CA SER A 45 -11.21 2.77 18.62
C SER A 45 -9.83 2.25 18.22
N THR A 46 -9.74 1.25 17.32
CA THR A 46 -8.46 0.76 16.81
C THR A 46 -7.69 1.82 16.01
N MET A 47 -8.41 2.69 15.28
CA MET A 47 -7.80 3.79 14.52
C MET A 47 -7.21 4.87 15.42
N GLU A 48 -7.71 5.02 16.65
CA GLU A 48 -7.20 6.02 17.60
C GLU A 48 -5.72 5.83 17.91
N TYR A 49 -5.28 4.57 18.00
CA TYR A 49 -3.87 4.22 18.15
C TYR A 49 -3.14 4.18 16.80
N GLY A 50 -3.72 3.50 15.80
CA GLY A 50 -3.06 3.26 14.51
C GLY A 50 -2.66 4.53 13.75
N TRP A 51 -3.38 5.64 13.94
CA TRP A 51 -3.12 6.92 13.29
C TRP A 51 -1.95 7.70 13.89
N LYS A 52 -1.59 7.43 15.14
CA LYS A 52 -0.49 8.14 15.83
C LYS A 52 0.85 7.43 15.67
N LEU A 53 0.93 6.47 14.74
CA LEU A 53 2.09 5.62 14.58
C LEU A 53 3.32 6.40 14.08
N SER A 54 3.13 7.41 13.22
CA SER A 54 4.19 8.34 12.83
C SER A 54 4.71 9.16 14.01
N ASP A 55 3.80 9.60 14.88
CA ASP A 55 4.09 10.49 16.01
C ASP A 55 4.78 9.76 17.16
N SER A 56 4.59 8.44 17.24
CA SER A 56 5.25 7.59 18.23
C SER A 56 6.79 7.60 18.14
N GLY A 57 7.34 8.09 17.02
CA GLY A 57 8.78 8.07 16.75
C GLY A 57 9.34 6.65 16.60
N GLN A 58 8.47 5.64 16.57
CA GLN A 58 8.84 4.24 16.44
C GLN A 58 9.37 3.98 15.04
N LYS A 59 10.69 3.99 14.91
CA LYS A 59 11.36 3.59 13.67
C LYS A 59 11.16 2.09 13.49
N PHE A 60 10.36 1.70 12.49
CA PHE A 60 10.27 0.31 12.05
C PHE A 60 11.65 -0.13 11.56
N LYS A 61 12.36 -0.86 12.41
CA LYS A 61 13.63 -1.49 12.07
C LYS A 61 13.34 -2.96 11.78
N ALA A 62 13.94 -3.48 10.72
CA ALA A 62 14.00 -4.91 10.54
C ALA A 62 14.64 -5.54 11.79
N PRO A 63 14.10 -6.67 12.29
CA PRO A 63 14.69 -7.34 13.45
C PRO A 63 16.13 -7.75 13.15
N THR A 64 17.04 -7.54 14.09
CA THR A 64 18.48 -7.86 13.94
C THR A 64 18.71 -9.35 13.64
N HIS A 65 17.85 -10.23 14.15
CA HIS A 65 18.00 -11.68 14.05
C HIS A 65 16.72 -12.36 13.51
N ALA A 66 16.23 -11.93 12.35
CA ALA A 66 15.15 -12.67 11.66
C ALA A 66 15.65 -14.01 11.10
N ARG A 67 14.78 -15.01 11.08
CA ARG A 67 15.02 -16.27 10.36
C ARG A 67 14.94 -15.99 8.85
N GLY A 68 16.04 -16.23 8.13
CA GLY A 68 16.08 -16.18 6.67
C GLY A 68 15.56 -17.47 6.02
N LYS A 69 15.16 -17.40 4.76
CA LYS A 69 14.62 -18.51 3.97
C LYS A 69 15.71 -19.22 3.14
N ILE A 70 16.83 -19.57 3.77
CA ILE A 70 18.05 -20.02 3.08
C ILE A 70 17.80 -21.22 2.16
N VAL A 71 17.05 -22.23 2.62
CA VAL A 71 16.78 -23.44 1.81
C VAL A 71 15.94 -23.09 0.57
N GLU A 72 14.89 -22.29 0.75
CA GLU A 72 14.02 -21.86 -0.35
C GLU A 72 14.81 -21.05 -1.40
N GLU A 73 15.66 -20.12 -0.93
CA GLU A 73 16.44 -19.23 -1.79
C GLU A 73 17.62 -19.91 -2.50
N SER A 74 18.21 -20.96 -1.92
CA SER A 74 19.40 -21.61 -2.47
C SER A 74 19.12 -22.92 -3.22
N PHE A 75 18.20 -23.75 -2.72
CA PHE A 75 17.94 -25.07 -3.32
C PHE A 75 16.96 -24.99 -4.49
N PHE A 76 16.08 -24.00 -4.51
CA PHE A 76 15.02 -23.90 -5.51
C PHE A 76 15.26 -22.72 -6.46
N ARG A 77 15.25 -23.01 -7.77
CA ARG A 77 15.30 -21.99 -8.81
C ARG A 77 13.90 -21.79 -9.38
N ARG A 78 13.55 -20.54 -9.72
CA ARG A 78 12.27 -20.21 -10.36
C ARG A 78 12.17 -20.74 -11.79
N ASN A 79 13.30 -20.81 -12.51
CA ASN A 79 13.38 -21.30 -13.88
C ASN A 79 13.95 -22.73 -13.90
N GLY A 80 13.61 -23.49 -14.95
CA GLY A 80 14.07 -24.87 -15.14
C GLY A 80 15.57 -24.98 -15.46
N VAL A 81 15.98 -26.18 -15.88
CA VAL A 81 17.40 -26.54 -16.14
C VAL A 81 18.08 -25.63 -17.16
N PHE A 82 17.32 -25.10 -18.13
CA PHE A 82 17.84 -24.24 -19.18
C PHE A 82 17.66 -22.77 -18.82
N GLU A 83 18.77 -22.07 -18.65
CA GLU A 83 18.81 -20.63 -18.46
C GLU A 83 18.90 -19.96 -19.84
N PHE A 84 17.76 -19.59 -20.41
CA PHE A 84 17.73 -18.78 -21.62
C PHE A 84 18.12 -17.35 -21.24
N LYS A 85 19.33 -16.93 -21.60
CA LYS A 85 19.75 -15.52 -21.46
C LYS A 85 19.03 -14.70 -22.53
N SER A 86 18.30 -13.68 -22.09
CA SER A 86 17.80 -12.59 -22.94
C SER A 86 18.91 -11.59 -23.26
#